data_AF-A0A523BVH8-F1
#
_entry.id   AF-A0A523BVH8-F1
#
_cell.length_a   1.000
_cell.length_b   1.000
_cell.length_c   1.000
_cell.angle_alpha   90.00
_cell.angle_beta   90.00
_cell.angle_gamma   90.00
#
_symmetry.space_group_name_H-M   'P 1'
#
loop_
_entity.id
_entity.type
_entity.pdbx_description
1 polymer ?
#
loop_
_entity_poly.entity_id
_entity_poly.type
_entity_poly.pdbx_seq_one_letter_code
_entity_poly.pdbx_strand_id
1 'polypeptide(L)'
;MKTIVSDPSVGNGPAFAEVLVGKRLRDMRASRGLSLRALADLSGLNVNTLSLVENGKSSPSVGTLQQLALALDVPISAFFETESVEQSVIFTPRGERPLTSFGSTQIQNLGENLSGRVVQPFVIFLQPGMGSGDRMIVHTGYEFVYCLCGSVRYEVEQQSFILNQGDSLVFEAHLPHRWENISEDVAQILLVLYPSDEREELGGRHFSLATMKKELTMKIAVITDDGTTISRHFGRALYFLVLTLEEGKVVSREMREKIGHAHNHTHTEEAHGAGHGMDPASHQRHVAMTEAIGDCKALLCGGMGRGAYESLRALEIQPVLTEILDVDAAVQAFIDGKLVDHTELLH
;
A
#
# COMPACT_ATOMS: atom_id res chain seq x y z
N MET A 1 -10.67 -51.78 15.09
CA MET A 1 -10.95 -50.40 15.55
C MET A 1 -11.37 -49.59 14.33
N LYS A 2 -12.58 -49.04 14.34
CA LYS A 2 -13.18 -48.34 13.19
C LYS A 2 -12.50 -46.97 13.00
N THR A 3 -11.88 -46.78 11.84
CA THR A 3 -11.44 -45.49 11.33
C THR A 3 -12.66 -44.66 10.98
N ILE A 4 -12.88 -43.55 11.69
CA ILE A 4 -13.85 -42.53 11.28
C ILE A 4 -13.15 -41.70 10.21
N VAL A 5 -13.39 -42.05 8.95
CA VAL A 5 -13.05 -41.22 7.80
C VAL A 5 -14.11 -40.13 7.75
N SER A 6 -13.75 -38.90 8.13
CA SER A 6 -14.61 -37.74 7.88
C SER A 6 -14.54 -37.42 6.39
N ASP A 7 -15.66 -37.68 5.72
CA ASP A 7 -15.93 -37.44 4.31
C ASP A 7 -15.74 -35.95 3.94
N PRO A 8 -14.89 -35.58 2.96
CA PRO A 8 -14.69 -34.18 2.55
C PRO A 8 -15.84 -33.61 1.70
N SER A 9 -16.94 -34.36 1.51
CA SER A 9 -18.08 -33.96 0.67
C SER A 9 -19.23 -33.24 1.42
N VAL A 10 -19.03 -32.80 2.66
CA VAL A 10 -19.98 -31.88 3.31
C VAL A 10 -19.72 -30.47 2.79
N GLY A 11 -20.33 -30.13 1.66
CA GLY A 11 -20.31 -28.77 1.12
C GLY A 11 -20.73 -27.76 2.19
N ASN A 12 -19.98 -26.64 2.26
CA ASN A 12 -20.37 -25.44 3.01
C ASN A 12 -21.68 -24.89 2.44
N GLY A 13 -22.80 -25.47 2.86
CA GLY A 13 -24.14 -25.02 2.50
C GLY A 13 -24.52 -23.71 3.23
N PRO A 14 -25.55 -23.01 2.75
CA PRO A 14 -26.02 -21.73 3.32
C PRO A 14 -26.32 -21.84 4.83
N ALA A 15 -26.79 -23.00 5.31
CA ALA A 15 -27.06 -23.25 6.72
C ALA A 15 -25.83 -23.12 7.65
N PHE A 16 -24.62 -23.44 7.17
CA PHE A 16 -23.39 -23.31 7.98
C PHE A 16 -22.97 -21.83 8.10
N ALA A 17 -23.10 -21.08 7.00
CA ALA A 17 -22.84 -19.64 6.98
C ALA A 17 -23.85 -18.87 7.85
N GLU A 18 -25.12 -19.27 7.86
CA GLU A 18 -26.18 -18.68 8.70
C GLU A 18 -25.91 -18.82 10.20
N VAL A 19 -25.46 -20.01 10.63
CA VAL A 19 -25.10 -20.28 12.03
C VAL A 19 -23.88 -19.46 12.45
N LEU A 20 -22.91 -19.28 11.55
CA LEU A 20 -21.69 -18.51 11.82
C LEU A 20 -22.00 -17.01 12.02
N VAL A 21 -22.86 -16.43 11.17
CA VAL A 21 -23.29 -15.03 11.28
C VAL A 21 -24.04 -14.77 12.59
N GLY A 22 -24.95 -15.67 12.97
CA GLY A 22 -25.68 -15.56 14.24
C GLY A 22 -24.76 -15.58 15.46
N LYS A 23 -23.76 -16.47 15.46
CA LYS A 23 -22.76 -16.54 16.51
C LYS A 23 -21.94 -15.24 16.58
N ARG A 24 -21.47 -14.72 15.45
CA ARG A 24 -20.72 -13.45 15.38
C ARG A 24 -21.49 -12.27 15.93
N LEU A 25 -22.76 -12.16 15.57
CA LEU A 25 -23.65 -11.12 16.11
C LEU A 25 -23.71 -11.18 17.65
N ARG A 26 -23.84 -12.38 18.21
CA ARG A 26 -23.87 -12.60 19.67
C ARG A 26 -22.57 -12.17 20.33
N ASP A 27 -21.42 -12.55 19.77
CA ASP A 27 -20.11 -12.27 20.34
C ASP A 27 -19.82 -10.75 20.33
N MET A 28 -20.14 -10.07 19.22
CA MET A 28 -20.01 -8.61 19.10
C MET A 28 -20.95 -7.85 20.04
N ARG A 29 -22.17 -8.36 20.25
CA ARG A 29 -23.12 -7.80 21.22
C ARG A 29 -22.61 -7.98 22.65
N ALA A 30 -22.14 -9.18 23.00
CA ALA A 30 -21.69 -9.54 24.34
C ALA A 30 -20.41 -8.79 24.74
N SER A 31 -19.44 -8.66 23.84
CA SER A 31 -18.19 -7.91 24.07
C SER A 31 -18.43 -6.42 24.36
N ARG A 32 -19.54 -5.85 23.86
CA ARG A 32 -19.98 -4.48 24.16
C ARG A 32 -20.90 -4.37 25.38
N GLY A 33 -21.12 -5.47 26.10
CA GLY A 33 -22.01 -5.50 27.27
C GLY A 33 -23.48 -5.23 26.96
N LEU A 34 -23.90 -5.36 25.69
CA LEU A 34 -25.26 -5.04 25.27
C LEU A 34 -26.21 -6.21 25.53
N SER A 35 -27.38 -5.92 26.10
CA SER A 35 -28.49 -6.89 26.11
C SER A 35 -29.14 -6.99 24.72
N LEU A 36 -29.87 -8.07 24.44
CA LEU A 36 -30.67 -8.18 23.21
C LEU A 36 -31.67 -7.02 23.04
N ARG A 37 -32.22 -6.50 24.14
CA ARG A 37 -33.10 -5.32 24.12
C ARG A 37 -32.34 -4.06 23.75
N ALA A 38 -31.18 -3.85 24.35
CA ALA A 38 -30.35 -2.68 24.04
C ALA A 38 -29.91 -2.68 22.57
N LEU A 39 -29.53 -3.84 22.02
CA LEU A 39 -29.19 -3.94 20.60
C LEU A 39 -30.40 -3.70 19.69
N ALA A 40 -31.57 -4.23 20.06
CA ALA A 40 -32.82 -3.98 19.33
C ALA A 40 -33.16 -2.48 19.26
N ASP A 41 -33.02 -1.78 20.38
CA ASP A 41 -33.26 -0.34 20.48
C ASP A 41 -32.28 0.45 19.61
N LEU A 42 -30.99 0.06 19.60
CA LEU A 42 -29.95 0.70 18.79
C LEU A 42 -30.12 0.44 17.29
N SER A 43 -30.48 -0.79 16.89
CA SER A 43 -30.59 -1.17 15.49
C SER A 43 -31.97 -0.93 14.88
N GLY A 44 -32.97 -0.56 15.70
CA GLY A 44 -34.36 -0.46 15.28
C GLY A 44 -34.99 -1.80 14.88
N LEU A 45 -34.43 -2.92 15.33
CA LEU A 45 -34.91 -4.27 15.01
C LEU A 45 -35.73 -4.85 16.16
N ASN A 46 -36.61 -5.81 15.86
CA ASN A 46 -37.35 -6.51 16.92
C ASN A 46 -36.42 -7.47 17.69
N VAL A 47 -36.50 -7.45 19.03
CA VAL A 47 -35.77 -8.35 19.93
C VAL A 47 -35.93 -9.82 19.54
N ASN A 48 -37.12 -10.23 19.10
CA ASN A 48 -37.37 -11.60 18.64
C ASN A 48 -36.59 -11.93 17.37
N THR A 49 -36.48 -10.98 16.43
CA THR A 49 -35.67 -11.14 15.22
C THR A 49 -34.20 -11.32 15.58
N LEU A 50 -33.66 -10.52 16.50
CA LEU A 50 -32.29 -10.66 16.96
C LEU A 50 -32.04 -12.02 17.63
N SER A 51 -32.99 -12.47 18.47
CA SER A 51 -32.90 -13.78 19.13
C SER A 51 -32.92 -14.93 18.11
N LEU A 52 -33.74 -14.85 17.06
CA LEU A 52 -33.77 -15.88 16.01
C LEU A 52 -32.47 -15.89 15.20
N VAL A 53 -31.93 -14.72 14.86
CA VAL A 53 -30.65 -14.59 14.15
C VAL A 53 -29.49 -15.14 14.99
N GLU A 54 -29.34 -14.73 16.26
CA GLU A 54 -28.24 -15.20 17.11
C GLU A 54 -28.27 -16.71 17.38
N ASN A 55 -29.45 -17.31 17.36
CA ASN A 55 -29.62 -18.75 17.54
C ASN A 55 -29.54 -19.54 16.22
N GLY A 56 -29.22 -18.90 15.10
CA GLY A 56 -29.16 -19.56 13.78
C GLY A 56 -30.51 -20.08 13.30
N LYS A 57 -31.62 -19.54 13.82
CA LYS A 57 -32.99 -19.93 13.45
C LYS A 57 -33.58 -19.09 12.32
N SER A 58 -32.90 -18.00 11.94
CA SER A 58 -33.26 -17.17 10.80
C SER A 58 -32.02 -16.52 10.19
N SER A 59 -31.89 -16.58 8.86
CA SER A 59 -30.88 -15.79 8.16
C SER A 59 -31.27 -14.31 8.12
N PRO A 60 -30.41 -13.39 8.56
CA PRO A 60 -30.65 -11.97 8.37
C PRO A 60 -30.52 -11.60 6.88
N SER A 61 -31.31 -10.61 6.43
CA SER A 61 -31.11 -10.00 5.11
C SER A 61 -29.87 -9.10 5.12
N VAL A 62 -29.35 -8.75 3.94
CA VAL A 62 -28.25 -7.77 3.83
C VAL A 62 -28.61 -6.44 4.50
N GLY A 63 -29.85 -5.96 4.32
CA GLY A 63 -30.32 -4.74 4.99
C GLY A 63 -30.34 -4.87 6.51
N THR A 64 -30.71 -6.03 7.05
CA THR A 64 -30.65 -6.32 8.48
C THR A 64 -29.22 -6.31 9.00
N LEU A 65 -28.29 -6.91 8.26
CA LEU A 65 -26.87 -6.89 8.61
C LEU A 65 -26.27 -5.48 8.57
N GLN A 66 -26.67 -4.64 7.62
CA GLN A 66 -26.26 -3.23 7.57
C GLN A 66 -26.77 -2.44 8.78
N GLN A 67 -28.03 -2.63 9.18
CA GLN A 67 -28.58 -1.98 10.38
C GLN A 67 -27.84 -2.41 11.65
N LEU A 68 -27.50 -3.69 11.74
CA LEU A 68 -26.71 -4.23 12.84
C LEU A 68 -25.26 -3.72 12.83
N ALA A 69 -24.65 -3.61 11.65
CA ALA A 69 -23.31 -3.06 11.46
C ALA A 69 -23.25 -1.62 11.99
N LEU A 70 -24.22 -0.79 11.58
CA LEU A 70 -24.34 0.60 12.03
C LEU A 70 -24.58 0.70 13.55
N ALA A 71 -25.44 -0.15 14.12
CA ALA A 71 -25.74 -0.15 15.55
C ALA A 71 -24.55 -0.59 16.43
N LEU A 72 -23.67 -1.44 15.89
CA LEU A 72 -22.49 -1.96 16.59
C LEU A 72 -21.20 -1.18 16.25
N ASP A 73 -21.29 -0.21 15.34
CA ASP A 73 -20.17 0.57 14.79
C ASP A 73 -19.06 -0.34 14.22
N VAL A 74 -19.44 -1.25 13.32
CA VAL A 74 -18.53 -2.18 12.63
C VAL A 74 -18.81 -2.20 11.13
N PRO A 75 -17.83 -2.54 10.27
CA PRO A 75 -18.13 -2.86 8.87
C PRO A 75 -18.97 -4.13 8.77
N ILE A 76 -19.79 -4.24 7.72
CA ILE A 76 -20.63 -5.43 7.48
C ILE A 76 -19.79 -6.72 7.31
N SER A 77 -18.52 -6.60 6.89
CA SER A 77 -17.58 -7.71 6.77
C SER A 77 -17.33 -8.43 8.10
N ALA A 78 -17.45 -7.73 9.23
CA ALA A 78 -17.21 -8.29 10.57
C ALA A 78 -18.14 -9.47 10.90
N PHE A 79 -19.33 -9.54 10.31
CA PHE A 79 -20.25 -10.69 10.48
C PHE A 79 -19.77 -11.95 9.76
N PHE A 80 -18.86 -11.81 8.79
CA PHE A 80 -18.35 -12.88 7.93
C PHE A 80 -16.89 -13.25 8.23
N GLU A 81 -16.22 -12.46 9.08
CA GLU A 81 -14.90 -12.81 9.58
C GLU A 81 -14.99 -14.14 10.32
N THR A 82 -14.35 -15.17 9.79
CA THR A 82 -14.31 -16.46 10.46
C THR A 82 -13.28 -16.36 11.56
N GLU A 83 -13.68 -16.66 12.80
CA GLU A 83 -12.72 -16.79 13.89
C GLU A 83 -11.91 -18.02 13.54
N SER A 84 -10.65 -17.81 13.17
CA SER A 84 -9.74 -18.91 12.99
C SER A 84 -9.73 -19.74 14.27
N VAL A 85 -10.08 -21.01 14.17
CA VAL A 85 -9.94 -21.92 15.31
C VAL A 85 -8.47 -21.96 15.65
N GLU A 86 -8.10 -21.38 16.80
CA GLU A 86 -6.73 -21.44 17.26
C GLU A 86 -6.30 -22.90 17.43
N GLN A 87 -5.18 -23.26 16.82
CA GLN A 87 -4.65 -24.63 16.86
C GLN A 87 -3.37 -24.64 17.70
N SER A 88 -3.14 -25.74 18.42
CA SER A 88 -1.89 -25.96 19.16
C SER A 88 -0.74 -26.42 18.27
N VAL A 89 -1.05 -26.94 17.08
CA VAL A 89 -0.07 -27.41 16.09
C VAL A 89 -0.51 -26.90 14.72
N ILE A 90 0.39 -26.19 14.04
CA ILE A 90 0.21 -25.73 12.66
C ILE A 90 1.18 -26.48 11.76
N PHE A 91 0.63 -27.11 10.72
CA PHE A 91 1.40 -27.67 9.61
C PHE A 91 0.97 -26.96 8.34
N THR A 92 1.89 -26.19 7.73
CA THR A 92 1.60 -25.39 6.54
C THR A 92 2.47 -25.86 5.38
N PRO A 93 1.95 -26.71 4.47
CA PRO A 93 2.64 -27.11 3.26
C PRO A 93 3.08 -25.89 2.43
N ARG A 94 4.21 -25.99 1.73
CA ARG A 94 4.78 -24.88 0.93
C ARG A 94 3.76 -24.22 -0.01
N GLY A 95 2.90 -25.01 -0.66
CA GLY A 95 1.91 -24.54 -1.63
C GLY A 95 0.63 -23.97 -1.00
N GLU A 96 0.46 -24.09 0.31
CA GLU A 96 -0.74 -23.70 1.06
C GLU A 96 -0.48 -22.57 2.05
N ARG A 97 0.73 -21.98 2.00
CA ARG A 97 1.08 -20.85 2.86
C ARG A 97 0.22 -19.64 2.52
N PRO A 98 -0.53 -19.08 3.48
CA PRO A 98 -1.21 -17.81 3.31
C PRO A 98 -0.18 -16.77 2.84
N LEU A 99 -0.42 -16.23 1.65
CA LEU A 99 0.42 -15.21 1.05
C LEU A 99 -0.32 -13.88 1.14
N THR A 100 0.34 -12.90 1.74
CA THR A 100 -0.08 -11.51 1.70
C THR A 100 0.94 -10.73 0.91
N SER A 101 0.47 -9.96 -0.06
CA SER A 101 1.30 -9.08 -0.88
C SER A 101 1.09 -7.65 -0.43
N PHE A 102 2.19 -6.94 -0.19
CA PHE A 102 2.21 -5.53 0.20
C PHE A 102 3.09 -4.79 -0.81
N GLY A 103 2.47 -4.12 -1.78
CA GLY A 103 3.20 -3.51 -2.90
C GLY A 103 4.03 -4.55 -3.64
N SER A 104 5.35 -4.36 -3.64
CA SER A 104 6.32 -5.28 -4.25
C SER A 104 6.85 -6.37 -3.30
N THR A 105 6.52 -6.27 -2.01
CA THR A 105 6.91 -7.21 -0.96
C THR A 105 5.89 -8.34 -0.83
N GLN A 106 6.35 -9.58 -0.71
CA GLN A 106 5.51 -10.74 -0.47
C GLN A 106 5.83 -11.36 0.89
N ILE A 107 4.79 -11.75 1.62
CA ILE A 107 4.91 -12.29 2.97
C ILE A 107 4.08 -13.56 3.08
N GLN A 108 4.73 -14.66 3.47
CA GLN A 108 4.07 -15.92 3.78
C GLN A 108 4.03 -16.13 5.28
N ASN A 109 2.84 -16.30 5.85
CA ASN A 109 2.69 -16.70 7.24
C ASN A 109 2.90 -18.21 7.37
N LEU A 110 3.83 -18.63 8.23
CA LEU A 110 4.16 -20.04 8.45
C LEU A 110 3.46 -20.64 9.69
N GLY A 111 2.77 -19.82 10.48
CA GLY A 111 2.15 -20.21 11.74
C GLY A 111 0.76 -19.60 11.91
N GLU A 112 0.05 -19.38 10.81
CA GLU A 112 -1.29 -18.79 10.86
C GLU A 112 -2.19 -19.59 11.79
N ASN A 113 -2.96 -18.91 12.64
CA ASN A 113 -3.90 -19.51 13.61
C ASN A 113 -3.25 -20.31 14.74
N LEU A 114 -1.93 -20.18 14.97
CA LEU A 114 -1.30 -20.75 16.16
C LEU A 114 -1.86 -20.08 17.43
N SER A 115 -2.31 -20.89 18.38
CA SER A 115 -2.87 -20.41 19.64
C SER A 115 -1.88 -19.57 20.44
N GLY A 116 -2.37 -18.50 21.06
CA GLY A 116 -1.57 -17.55 21.85
C GLY A 116 -0.60 -16.68 21.05
N ARG A 117 -0.38 -16.97 19.75
CA ARG A 117 0.48 -16.18 18.84
C ARG A 117 1.86 -15.80 19.40
N VAL A 118 2.37 -16.60 20.32
CA VAL A 118 3.65 -16.42 21.03
C VAL A 118 4.86 -16.50 20.09
N VAL A 119 4.71 -17.20 18.96
CA VAL A 119 5.72 -17.26 17.90
C VAL A 119 5.03 -16.92 16.58
N GLN A 120 5.56 -15.96 15.85
CA GLN A 120 5.02 -15.52 14.57
C GLN A 120 6.10 -15.65 13.48
N PRO A 121 6.14 -16.79 12.78
CA PRO A 121 7.12 -17.06 11.73
C PRO A 121 6.59 -16.63 10.34
N PHE A 122 7.44 -15.94 9.58
CA PHE A 122 7.16 -15.43 8.24
C PHE A 122 8.30 -15.72 7.28
N VAL A 123 7.98 -15.99 6.01
CA VAL A 123 8.96 -15.84 4.91
C VAL A 123 8.65 -14.55 4.19
N ILE A 124 9.64 -13.67 4.09
CA ILE A 124 9.51 -12.38 3.40
C ILE A 124 10.35 -12.41 2.14
N PHE A 125 9.78 -11.96 1.04
CA PHE A 125 10.43 -11.79 -0.25
C PHE A 125 10.54 -10.29 -0.54
N LEU A 126 11.76 -9.82 -0.77
CA LEU A 126 12.08 -8.41 -0.94
C LEU A 126 12.64 -8.17 -2.34
N GLN A 127 11.97 -7.32 -3.11
CA GLN A 127 12.55 -6.83 -4.36
C GLN A 127 13.76 -5.91 -4.08
N PRO A 128 14.64 -5.71 -5.06
CA PRO A 128 15.76 -4.77 -4.94
C PRO A 128 15.30 -3.39 -4.45
N GLY A 129 16.02 -2.84 -3.47
CA GLY A 129 15.73 -1.54 -2.85
C GLY A 129 14.55 -1.53 -1.87
N MET A 130 13.86 -2.67 -1.66
CA MET A 130 12.68 -2.72 -0.79
C MET A 130 13.04 -3.08 0.64
N GLY A 131 12.30 -2.51 1.58
CA GLY A 131 12.58 -2.60 3.01
C GLY A 131 11.36 -2.32 3.87
N SER A 132 11.57 -2.20 5.18
CA SER A 132 10.55 -1.75 6.13
C SER A 132 10.14 -0.28 5.94
N GLY A 133 10.84 0.46 5.08
CA GLY A 133 10.65 1.89 4.82
C GLY A 133 11.50 2.80 5.72
N ASP A 134 11.21 4.10 5.65
CA ASP A 134 12.04 5.16 6.26
C ASP A 134 11.90 5.26 7.80
N ARG A 135 10.87 4.63 8.38
CA ARG A 135 10.58 4.69 9.82
C ARG A 135 11.25 3.55 10.56
N MET A 136 11.84 3.85 11.72
CA MET A 136 12.30 2.81 12.64
C MET A 136 11.10 2.09 13.25
N ILE A 137 11.19 0.76 13.26
CA ILE A 137 10.25 -0.15 13.89
C ILE A 137 10.66 -0.32 15.35
N VAL A 138 9.67 -0.36 16.24
CA VAL A 138 9.83 -0.70 17.65
C VAL A 138 8.64 -1.55 18.08
N HIS A 139 8.91 -2.71 18.68
CA HIS A 139 7.88 -3.57 19.24
C HIS A 139 8.41 -4.37 20.43
N THR A 140 7.54 -5.12 21.10
CA THR A 140 7.96 -5.87 22.28
C THR A 140 8.54 -7.24 21.92
N GLY A 141 9.33 -7.81 22.84
CA GLY A 141 9.86 -9.17 22.71
C GLY A 141 11.19 -9.26 21.95
N TYR A 142 11.32 -10.28 21.10
CA TYR A 142 12.54 -10.57 20.34
C TYR A 142 12.23 -10.79 18.87
N GLU A 143 13.20 -10.44 18.02
CA GLU A 143 13.18 -10.74 16.60
C GLU A 143 14.36 -11.64 16.25
N PHE A 144 14.08 -12.71 15.51
CA PHE A 144 15.08 -13.55 14.88
C PHE A 144 14.89 -13.47 13.36
N VAL A 145 15.97 -13.16 12.64
CA VAL A 145 16.00 -13.16 11.19
C VAL A 145 17.10 -14.07 10.68
N TYR A 146 16.81 -14.83 9.62
CA TYR A 146 17.75 -15.69 8.92
C TYR A 146 17.65 -15.45 7.41
N CYS A 147 18.77 -15.16 6.75
CA CYS A 147 18.78 -14.92 5.31
C CYS A 147 18.79 -16.24 4.53
N LEU A 148 17.71 -16.51 3.81
CA LEU A 148 17.54 -17.72 3.00
C LEU A 148 18.23 -17.58 1.64
N CYS A 149 18.13 -16.41 1.01
CA CYS A 149 18.83 -16.06 -0.22
C CYS A 149 18.96 -14.55 -0.40
N GLY A 150 19.91 -14.11 -1.24
CA GLY A 150 20.20 -12.70 -1.48
C GLY A 150 20.97 -12.06 -0.33
N SER A 151 20.80 -10.75 -0.16
CA SER A 151 21.44 -9.98 0.91
C SER A 151 20.48 -8.91 1.45
N VAL A 152 20.38 -8.80 2.77
CA VAL A 152 19.53 -7.80 3.44
C VAL A 152 20.34 -7.06 4.47
N ARG A 153 20.27 -5.73 4.44
CA ARG A 153 20.83 -4.88 5.48
C ARG A 153 19.80 -4.68 6.58
N TYR A 154 20.20 -4.95 7.81
CA TYR A 154 19.49 -4.57 9.02
C TYR A 154 20.23 -3.40 9.68
N GLU A 155 19.47 -2.44 10.19
CA GLU A 155 19.97 -1.41 11.08
C GLU A 155 19.24 -1.57 12.40
N VAL A 156 19.98 -1.71 13.49
CA VAL A 156 19.45 -1.85 14.86
C VAL A 156 20.20 -0.86 15.75
N GLU A 157 19.47 0.06 16.36
CA GLU A 157 19.99 1.26 17.00
C GLU A 157 20.95 2.08 16.11
N GLN A 158 22.25 1.98 16.35
CA GLN A 158 23.32 2.69 15.65
C GLN A 158 24.25 1.72 14.89
N GLN A 159 23.89 0.43 14.86
CA GLN A 159 24.68 -0.62 14.23
C GLN A 159 24.01 -1.09 12.95
N SER A 160 24.82 -1.35 11.93
CA SER A 160 24.37 -1.89 10.66
C SER A 160 24.96 -3.29 10.45
N PHE A 161 24.10 -4.21 10.05
CA PHE A 161 24.41 -5.62 9.82
C PHE A 161 23.99 -5.97 8.40
N ILE A 162 24.92 -6.48 7.60
CA ILE A 162 24.61 -7.02 6.27
C ILE A 162 24.51 -8.54 6.41
N LEU A 163 23.31 -9.07 6.24
CA LEU A 163 23.04 -10.50 6.28
C LEU A 163 23.11 -11.06 4.87
N ASN A 164 24.08 -11.93 4.61
CA ASN A 164 24.15 -12.71 3.39
C ASN A 164 23.45 -14.06 3.60
N GLN A 165 23.26 -14.81 2.52
CA GLN A 165 22.70 -16.15 2.59
C GLN A 165 23.39 -17.01 3.67
N GLY A 166 22.58 -17.53 4.60
CA GLY A 166 23.03 -18.36 5.72
C GLY A 166 23.31 -17.59 7.02
N ASP A 167 23.40 -16.26 6.95
CA ASP A 167 23.59 -15.42 8.13
C ASP A 167 22.27 -15.25 8.90
N SER A 168 22.40 -15.00 10.20
CA SER A 168 21.28 -14.74 11.10
C SER A 168 21.55 -13.57 12.03
N LEU A 169 20.50 -12.89 12.45
CA LEU A 169 20.54 -11.85 13.48
C LEU A 169 19.42 -12.10 14.49
N VAL A 170 19.72 -11.92 15.78
CA VAL A 170 18.74 -11.97 16.86
C VAL A 170 18.96 -10.78 17.79
N PHE A 171 17.88 -10.09 18.16
CA PHE A 171 17.96 -8.90 18.98
C PHE A 171 16.66 -8.65 19.75
N GLU A 172 16.75 -7.77 20.75
CA GLU A 172 15.59 -7.31 21.52
C GLU A 172 14.78 -6.30 20.68
N ALA A 173 13.52 -6.60 20.44
CA ALA A 173 12.67 -5.89 19.49
C ALA A 173 12.36 -4.42 19.86
N HIS A 174 12.57 -4.06 21.13
CA HIS A 174 12.37 -2.71 21.62
C HIS A 174 13.48 -1.74 21.15
N LEU A 175 14.60 -2.29 20.65
CA LEU A 175 15.64 -1.54 19.99
C LEU A 175 15.11 -1.05 18.63
N PRO A 176 15.16 0.27 18.34
CA PRO A 176 14.72 0.80 17.05
C PRO A 176 15.47 0.13 15.89
N HIS A 177 14.73 -0.42 14.93
CA HIS A 177 15.34 -1.14 13.82
C HIS A 177 14.62 -0.91 12.50
N ARG A 178 15.34 -1.15 11.39
CA ARG A 178 14.80 -1.19 10.03
C ARG A 178 15.60 -2.16 9.19
N TRP A 179 15.05 -2.57 8.05
CA TRP A 179 15.74 -3.46 7.13
C TRP A 179 15.44 -3.12 5.67
N GLU A 180 16.37 -3.47 4.77
CA GLU A 180 16.29 -3.18 3.34
C GLU A 180 17.09 -4.21 2.54
N ASN A 181 16.54 -4.64 1.40
CA ASN A 181 17.28 -5.35 0.38
C ASN A 181 18.15 -4.37 -0.42
N ILE A 182 19.45 -4.37 -0.13
CA ILE A 182 20.45 -3.53 -0.80
C ILE A 182 21.08 -4.19 -2.03
N SER A 183 20.61 -5.38 -2.41
CA SER A 183 21.13 -6.13 -3.57
C SER A 183 20.28 -5.91 -4.81
N GLU A 184 20.85 -6.24 -5.98
CA GLU A 184 20.15 -6.18 -7.29
C GLU A 184 19.23 -7.39 -7.52
N ASP A 185 19.30 -8.40 -6.66
CA ASP A 185 18.50 -9.62 -6.73
C ASP A 185 17.39 -9.64 -5.68
N VAL A 186 16.39 -10.50 -5.87
CA VAL A 186 15.36 -10.75 -4.84
C VAL A 186 15.99 -11.41 -3.62
N ALA A 187 15.82 -10.81 -2.46
CA ALA A 187 16.21 -11.40 -1.19
C ALA A 187 15.05 -12.14 -0.52
N GLN A 188 15.35 -13.23 0.18
CA GLN A 188 14.39 -13.95 1.02
C GLN A 188 14.92 -14.11 2.43
N ILE A 189 14.08 -13.81 3.41
CA ILE A 189 14.40 -13.98 4.83
C ILE A 189 13.33 -14.78 5.53
N LEU A 190 13.75 -15.61 6.49
CA LEU A 190 12.88 -16.15 7.53
C LEU A 190 12.90 -15.16 8.69
N LEU A 191 11.75 -14.57 8.96
CA LEU A 191 11.54 -13.68 10.09
C LEU A 191 10.72 -14.41 11.15
N VAL A 192 11.17 -14.43 12.39
CA VAL A 192 10.44 -15.00 13.53
C VAL A 192 10.33 -13.93 14.60
N LEU A 193 9.09 -13.51 14.87
CA LEU A 193 8.79 -12.58 15.95
C LEU A 193 8.32 -13.35 17.18
N TYR A 194 8.88 -12.99 18.33
CA TYR A 194 8.49 -13.52 19.63
C TYR A 194 8.02 -12.37 20.52
N PRO A 195 6.76 -11.92 20.38
CA PRO A 195 6.22 -10.82 21.19
C PRO A 195 6.17 -11.18 22.67
N SER A 196 6.33 -10.17 23.54
CA SER A 196 6.04 -10.33 24.98
C SER A 196 4.63 -9.92 25.37
N ASP A 197 3.87 -9.25 24.48
CA ASP A 197 2.44 -9.00 24.62
C ASP A 197 1.66 -9.70 23.49
N GLU A 198 0.85 -10.70 23.85
CA GLU A 198 0.07 -11.52 22.91
C GLU A 198 -1.01 -10.73 22.15
N ARG A 199 -1.33 -9.51 22.60
CA ARG A 199 -2.31 -8.62 21.96
C ARG A 199 -1.68 -7.69 20.91
N GLU A 200 -0.37 -7.74 20.71
CA GLU A 200 0.33 -6.86 19.80
C GLU A 200 0.18 -7.35 18.33
N GLU A 201 -0.47 -6.54 17.50
CA GLU A 201 -0.55 -6.76 16.04
C GLU A 201 0.72 -6.26 15.35
N LEU A 202 1.73 -7.13 15.28
CA LEU A 202 3.06 -6.79 14.76
C LEU A 202 3.07 -6.54 13.24
N GLY A 203 2.16 -7.16 12.49
CA GLY A 203 2.06 -6.99 11.03
C GLY A 203 1.99 -5.53 10.60
N GLY A 204 1.19 -4.69 11.25
CA GLY A 204 1.09 -3.27 10.90
C GLY A 204 2.32 -2.41 11.26
N ARG A 205 3.23 -2.92 12.10
CA ARG A 205 4.44 -2.19 12.56
C ARG A 205 5.67 -2.51 11.73
N HIS A 206 5.92 -3.78 11.43
CA HIS A 206 7.01 -4.16 10.51
C HIS A 206 6.69 -3.78 9.06
N PHE A 207 5.40 -3.78 8.72
CA PHE A 207 4.90 -3.46 7.39
C PHE A 207 4.05 -2.19 7.52
N SER A 208 4.75 -1.07 7.74
CA SER A 208 4.16 0.25 7.99
C SER A 208 3.12 0.63 6.93
N LEU A 209 1.92 1.02 7.39
CA LEU A 209 0.88 1.71 6.59
C LEU A 209 1.37 2.97 5.86
N ALA A 210 2.48 3.58 6.30
CA ALA A 210 3.08 4.70 5.59
C ALA A 210 3.91 4.24 4.37
N THR A 211 4.53 3.05 4.42
CA THR A 211 5.11 2.36 3.26
C THR A 211 3.99 1.91 2.34
N MET A 212 2.87 1.41 2.90
CA MET A 212 1.64 1.12 2.15
C MET A 212 1.13 2.36 1.40
N LYS A 213 1.08 3.54 2.02
CA LYS A 213 0.72 4.77 1.28
C LYS A 213 1.75 5.13 0.21
N LYS A 214 3.05 5.05 0.45
CA LYS A 214 4.07 5.47 -0.54
C LYS A 214 4.18 4.49 -1.74
N GLU A 215 3.90 3.20 -1.53
CA GLU A 215 3.88 2.18 -2.60
C GLU A 215 2.53 2.07 -3.32
N LEU A 216 1.41 2.31 -2.63
CA LEU A 216 0.07 2.30 -3.25
C LEU A 216 -0.30 3.66 -3.85
N THR A 217 0.28 4.76 -3.35
CA THR A 217 0.01 6.12 -3.83
C THR A 217 1.15 6.62 -4.72
N MET A 218 0.85 6.88 -5.99
CA MET A 218 1.77 7.50 -6.93
C MET A 218 1.23 8.86 -7.34
N LYS A 219 2.09 9.89 -7.41
CA LYS A 219 1.72 11.15 -8.04
C LYS A 219 2.31 11.27 -9.43
N ILE A 220 1.50 11.74 -10.37
CA ILE A 220 1.95 12.16 -11.70
C ILE A 220 1.50 13.59 -11.95
N ALA A 221 2.32 14.34 -12.67
CA ALA A 221 1.98 15.68 -13.13
C ALA A 221 1.55 15.62 -14.60
N VAL A 222 0.57 16.43 -14.96
CA VAL A 222 0.17 16.65 -16.35
C VAL A 222 0.25 18.14 -16.64
N ILE A 223 0.89 18.52 -17.73
CA ILE A 223 0.93 19.92 -18.14
C ILE A 223 -0.42 20.29 -18.76
N THR A 224 -1.06 21.33 -18.26
CA THR A 224 -2.39 21.75 -18.74
C THR A 224 -2.65 23.23 -18.45
N ASP A 225 -3.61 23.80 -19.19
CA ASP A 225 -4.14 25.14 -18.98
C ASP A 225 -5.57 25.13 -18.41
N ASP A 226 -6.29 24.00 -18.55
CA ASP A 226 -7.72 23.87 -18.24
C ASP A 226 -8.03 22.70 -17.28
N GLY A 227 -7.06 21.82 -16.99
CA GLY A 227 -7.26 20.64 -16.15
C GLY A 227 -7.84 19.43 -16.88
N THR A 228 -8.16 19.55 -18.17
CA THR A 228 -8.81 18.50 -18.98
C THR A 228 -8.00 18.11 -20.20
N THR A 229 -7.17 19.01 -20.71
CA THR A 229 -6.38 18.82 -21.93
C THR A 229 -4.89 18.93 -21.63
N ILE A 230 -4.08 18.01 -22.13
CA ILE A 230 -2.62 18.06 -22.07
C ILE A 230 -2.10 19.14 -23.02
N SER A 231 -1.32 20.09 -22.50
CA SER A 231 -0.70 21.11 -23.32
C SER A 231 0.43 20.53 -24.17
N ARG A 232 0.49 20.97 -25.43
CA ARG A 232 1.57 20.61 -26.37
C ARG A 232 2.87 21.38 -26.13
N HIS A 233 2.85 22.35 -25.24
CA HIS A 233 3.97 23.26 -25.02
C HIS A 233 4.26 23.41 -23.53
N PHE A 234 5.18 22.57 -23.01
CA PHE A 234 5.63 22.62 -21.61
C PHE A 234 5.93 24.05 -21.12
N GLY A 235 6.61 24.85 -21.95
CA GLY A 235 7.02 26.21 -21.59
C GLY A 235 5.86 27.20 -21.41
N ARG A 236 4.78 27.06 -22.20
CA ARG A 236 3.69 28.06 -22.26
C ARG A 236 2.56 27.77 -21.28
N ALA A 237 2.38 26.50 -20.93
CA ALA A 237 1.34 26.10 -20.00
C ALA A 237 1.58 26.67 -18.61
N LEU A 238 0.47 27.04 -17.97
CA LEU A 238 0.49 27.74 -16.67
C LEU A 238 0.44 26.80 -15.48
N TYR A 239 -0.06 25.57 -15.65
CA TYR A 239 -0.34 24.69 -14.53
C TYR A 239 0.17 23.25 -14.71
N PHE A 240 0.46 22.62 -13.57
CA PHE A 240 0.62 21.20 -13.41
C PHE A 240 -0.61 20.62 -12.74
N LEU A 241 -1.33 19.73 -13.42
CA LEU A 241 -2.36 18.91 -12.81
C LEU A 241 -1.70 17.71 -12.18
N VAL A 242 -1.60 17.75 -10.86
CA VAL A 242 -1.06 16.67 -10.05
C VAL A 242 -2.18 15.71 -9.71
N LEU A 243 -2.02 14.47 -10.14
CA LEU A 243 -2.98 13.39 -9.94
C LEU A 243 -2.38 12.41 -8.94
N THR A 244 -3.11 12.12 -7.88
CA THR A 244 -2.74 11.04 -6.95
C THR A 244 -3.45 9.77 -7.37
N LEU A 245 -2.68 8.72 -7.61
CA LEU A 245 -3.11 7.41 -8.06
C LEU A 245 -3.03 6.44 -6.89
N GLU A 246 -4.12 5.76 -6.55
CA GLU A 246 -4.15 4.64 -5.60
C GLU A 246 -4.69 3.38 -6.30
N GLU A 247 -3.96 2.26 -6.21
CA GLU A 247 -4.36 0.98 -6.82
C GLU A 247 -4.75 1.08 -8.32
N GLY A 248 -4.04 1.93 -9.07
CA GLY A 248 -4.33 2.17 -10.48
C GLY A 248 -5.59 3.02 -10.75
N LYS A 249 -6.06 3.79 -9.77
CA LYS A 249 -7.18 4.73 -9.92
C LYS A 249 -6.80 6.12 -9.46
N VAL A 250 -7.30 7.14 -10.14
CA VAL A 250 -7.15 8.53 -9.69
C VAL A 250 -8.05 8.77 -8.47
N VAL A 251 -7.46 9.09 -7.33
CA VAL A 251 -8.19 9.39 -6.07
C VAL A 251 -8.20 10.87 -5.71
N SER A 252 -7.26 11.66 -6.26
CA SER A 252 -7.19 13.10 -6.02
C SER A 252 -6.62 13.83 -7.23
N ARG A 253 -7.07 15.07 -7.43
CA ARG A 253 -6.61 16.00 -8.48
C ARG A 253 -6.30 17.34 -7.83
N GLU A 254 -5.11 17.87 -8.06
CA GLU A 254 -4.63 19.13 -7.50
C GLU A 254 -4.04 19.97 -8.64
N MET A 255 -4.44 21.24 -8.73
CA MET A 255 -3.88 22.17 -9.71
C MET A 255 -2.77 22.98 -9.06
N ARG A 256 -1.53 22.86 -9.56
CA ARG A 256 -0.37 23.61 -9.06
C ARG A 256 0.12 24.59 -10.12
N GLU A 257 0.48 25.80 -9.70
CA GLU A 257 1.02 26.82 -10.60
C GLU A 257 2.45 26.50 -10.99
N LYS A 258 2.77 26.72 -12.27
CA LYS A 258 4.14 26.69 -12.76
C LYS A 258 4.80 28.05 -12.53
N ILE A 259 5.30 28.25 -11.31
CA ILE A 259 6.01 29.48 -10.92
C ILE A 259 7.28 29.59 -11.79
N GLY A 260 7.33 30.58 -12.69
CA GLY A 260 8.50 30.80 -13.56
C GLY A 260 8.24 31.43 -14.93
N HIS A 261 6.99 31.69 -15.32
CA HIS A 261 6.67 32.38 -16.59
C HIS A 261 5.81 33.64 -16.43
N ALA A 262 5.72 34.20 -15.22
CA ALA A 262 5.03 35.46 -14.98
C ALA A 262 5.99 36.67 -15.01
N HIS A 263 6.88 36.77 -16.01
CA HIS A 263 7.48 38.05 -16.40
C HIS A 263 7.83 38.06 -17.90
N ASN A 264 6.89 38.55 -18.70
CA ASN A 264 7.20 39.14 -19.99
C ASN A 264 8.06 40.40 -19.75
N HIS A 265 9.37 40.28 -19.87
CA HIS A 265 10.24 41.41 -20.16
C HIS A 265 10.77 41.26 -21.60
N THR A 266 10.19 42.09 -22.47
CA THR A 266 10.74 42.70 -23.69
C THR A 266 12.04 42.12 -24.25
N HIS A 267 11.95 41.66 -25.50
CA HIS A 267 13.04 41.40 -26.42
C HIS A 267 14.22 42.35 -26.26
N THR A 268 15.40 41.80 -25.95
CA THR A 268 16.67 42.35 -26.41
C THR A 268 17.41 41.21 -27.12
N GLU A 269 17.67 41.43 -28.41
CA GLU A 269 18.49 40.55 -29.23
C GLU A 269 19.93 40.58 -28.71
N GLU A 270 20.46 39.43 -28.29
CA GLU A 270 21.91 39.23 -28.23
C GLU A 270 22.28 37.84 -28.75
N ALA A 271 23.48 37.79 -29.31
CA ALA A 271 23.88 36.91 -30.40
C ALA A 271 24.29 35.51 -29.95
N HIS A 272 24.27 34.60 -30.93
CA HIS A 272 24.77 33.24 -30.88
C HIS A 272 26.16 33.11 -30.22
N GLY A 273 26.29 32.24 -29.21
CA GLY A 273 27.59 31.80 -28.70
C GLY A 273 27.53 30.84 -27.51
N ALA A 274 27.73 29.55 -27.79
CA ALA A 274 28.33 28.51 -26.93
C ALA A 274 27.78 28.23 -25.50
N GLY A 275 27.26 27.01 -25.33
CA GLY A 275 27.67 26.11 -24.23
C GLY A 275 27.05 26.29 -22.83
N HIS A 276 26.22 25.32 -22.46
CA HIS A 276 25.94 24.82 -21.10
C HIS A 276 25.29 25.76 -20.06
N GLY A 277 23.96 25.61 -19.89
CA GLY A 277 23.35 24.95 -18.71
C GLY A 277 23.68 25.44 -17.29
N MET A 278 24.28 26.61 -17.10
CA MET A 278 24.64 27.18 -15.79
C MET A 278 24.35 28.69 -15.72
N ASP A 279 23.28 29.16 -16.38
CA ASP A 279 22.78 30.51 -16.13
C ASP A 279 21.90 30.52 -14.83
N PRO A 280 21.91 31.61 -14.05
CA PRO A 280 21.10 31.73 -12.84
C PRO A 280 19.60 31.52 -13.08
N ALA A 281 19.12 31.81 -14.30
CA ALA A 281 17.72 31.64 -14.68
C ALA A 281 17.33 30.16 -14.87
N SER A 282 18.26 29.29 -15.26
CA SER A 282 18.08 27.84 -15.34
C SER A 282 18.03 27.25 -13.94
N HIS A 283 18.92 27.70 -13.04
CA HIS A 283 18.92 27.27 -11.64
C HIS A 283 17.61 27.61 -10.93
N GLN A 284 17.09 28.83 -11.13
CA GLN A 284 15.82 29.26 -10.54
C GLN A 284 14.62 28.49 -11.12
N ARG A 285 14.65 28.13 -12.41
CA ARG A 285 13.66 27.25 -13.04
C ARG A 285 13.70 25.83 -12.49
N HIS A 286 14.88 25.29 -12.18
CA HIS A 286 15.00 23.98 -11.53
C HIS A 286 14.37 24.00 -10.15
N VAL A 287 14.70 24.98 -9.31
CA VAL A 287 14.16 25.10 -7.95
C VAL A 287 12.63 25.20 -7.97
N ALA A 288 12.06 26.05 -8.83
CA ALA A 288 10.61 26.21 -8.91
C ALA A 288 9.89 24.94 -9.41
N MET A 289 10.52 24.17 -10.31
CA MET A 289 10.00 22.89 -10.77
C MET A 289 10.07 21.81 -9.68
N THR A 290 11.18 21.76 -8.94
CA THR A 290 11.34 20.86 -7.78
C THR A 290 10.31 21.17 -6.69
N GLU A 291 10.02 22.44 -6.41
CA GLU A 291 8.98 22.81 -5.45
C GLU A 291 7.57 22.43 -5.92
N ALA A 292 7.27 22.61 -7.21
CA ALA A 292 5.92 22.39 -7.74
C ALA A 292 5.58 20.91 -7.96
N ILE A 293 6.52 20.08 -8.41
CA ILE A 293 6.26 18.69 -8.81
C ILE A 293 7.34 17.69 -8.37
N GLY A 294 8.23 18.06 -7.45
CA GLY A 294 9.30 17.17 -6.98
C GLY A 294 8.79 15.89 -6.28
N ASP A 295 7.53 15.85 -5.88
CA ASP A 295 6.85 14.67 -5.31
C ASP A 295 6.18 13.78 -6.39
N CYS A 296 6.29 14.12 -7.67
CA CYS A 296 5.71 13.36 -8.78
C CYS A 296 6.75 12.40 -9.39
N LYS A 297 6.33 11.18 -9.72
CA LYS A 297 7.19 10.17 -10.35
C LYS A 297 7.25 10.32 -11.88
N ALA A 298 6.23 10.91 -12.49
CA ALA A 298 6.21 11.17 -13.93
C ALA A 298 5.54 12.49 -14.28
N LEU A 299 5.87 13.03 -15.46
CA LEU A 299 5.24 14.20 -16.05
C LEU A 299 4.80 13.93 -17.49
N LEU A 300 3.51 14.13 -17.77
CA LEU A 300 2.94 13.98 -19.11
C LEU A 300 2.84 15.33 -19.83
N CYS A 301 3.29 15.39 -21.08
CA CYS A 301 3.23 16.59 -21.91
C CYS A 301 3.08 16.25 -23.40
N GLY A 302 2.49 17.13 -24.21
CA GLY A 302 2.43 16.93 -25.66
C GLY A 302 3.66 17.40 -26.43
N GLY A 303 4.61 18.06 -25.75
CA GLY A 303 5.83 18.58 -26.38
C GLY A 303 6.68 19.41 -25.41
N MET A 304 8.00 19.21 -25.45
CA MET A 304 8.93 19.82 -24.51
C MET A 304 10.29 20.13 -25.16
N GLY A 305 11.00 21.14 -24.66
CA GLY A 305 12.39 21.38 -25.05
C GLY A 305 13.37 20.40 -24.40
N ARG A 306 14.45 20.04 -25.10
CA ARG A 306 15.45 19.06 -24.61
C ARG A 306 16.02 19.38 -23.23
N GLY A 307 16.31 20.66 -22.95
CA GLY A 307 16.83 21.06 -21.64
C GLY A 307 15.86 20.76 -20.49
N ALA A 308 14.56 21.01 -20.67
CA ALA A 308 13.56 20.70 -19.64
C ALA A 308 13.39 19.18 -19.44
N TYR A 309 13.49 18.40 -20.52
CA TYR A 309 13.43 16.95 -20.47
C TYR A 309 14.58 16.36 -19.66
N GLU A 310 15.81 16.80 -19.92
CA GLU A 310 16.99 16.36 -19.16
C GLU A 310 16.93 16.79 -17.69
N SER A 311 16.36 17.97 -17.42
CA SER A 311 16.20 18.49 -16.07
C SER A 311 15.21 17.69 -15.22
N LEU A 312 14.11 17.25 -15.81
CA LEU A 312 13.15 16.37 -15.13
C LEU A 312 13.79 15.03 -14.79
N ARG A 313 14.56 14.46 -15.71
CA ARG A 313 15.30 13.21 -15.45
C ARG A 313 16.34 13.35 -14.36
N ALA A 314 17.03 14.50 -14.28
CA ALA A 314 17.98 14.78 -13.20
C ALA A 314 17.30 14.90 -11.82
N LEU A 315 16.00 15.19 -11.79
CA LEU A 315 15.16 15.21 -10.58
C LEU A 315 14.44 13.87 -10.33
N GLU A 316 14.80 12.81 -11.06
CA GLU A 316 14.16 11.48 -10.98
C GLU A 316 12.65 11.49 -11.35
N ILE A 317 12.19 12.53 -12.04
CA ILE A 317 10.84 12.61 -12.60
C ILE A 317 10.91 12.11 -14.05
N GLN A 318 10.13 11.08 -14.39
CA GLN A 318 10.08 10.57 -15.77
C GLN A 318 9.25 11.49 -16.68
N PRO A 319 9.84 12.24 -17.62
CA PRO A 319 9.07 12.91 -18.66
C PRO A 319 8.50 11.88 -19.65
N VAL A 320 7.25 12.06 -20.06
CA VAL A 320 6.60 11.27 -21.11
C VAL A 320 5.91 12.21 -22.08
N LEU A 321 6.38 12.21 -23.32
CA LEU A 321 5.78 12.97 -24.41
C LEU A 321 4.71 12.11 -25.10
N THR A 322 3.49 12.62 -25.20
CA THR A 322 2.35 11.85 -25.74
C THR A 322 1.51 12.65 -26.72
N GLU A 323 0.98 11.96 -27.73
CA GLU A 323 -0.02 12.51 -28.64
C GLU A 323 -1.46 12.44 -28.07
N ILE A 324 -1.67 11.71 -26.97
CA ILE A 324 -2.96 11.63 -26.29
C ILE A 324 -3.16 12.91 -25.49
N LEU A 325 -4.02 13.80 -25.98
CA LEU A 325 -4.24 15.12 -25.39
C LEU A 325 -5.36 15.16 -24.35
N ASP A 326 -6.24 14.17 -24.31
CA ASP A 326 -7.21 14.05 -23.24
C ASP A 326 -6.50 13.54 -21.97
N VAL A 327 -6.61 14.30 -20.88
CA VAL A 327 -5.91 13.99 -19.62
C VAL A 327 -6.29 12.61 -19.10
N ASP A 328 -7.59 12.30 -19.06
CA ASP A 328 -8.08 11.06 -18.47
C ASP A 328 -7.63 9.84 -19.29
N ALA A 329 -7.70 9.94 -20.62
CA ALA A 329 -7.23 8.89 -21.53
C ALA A 329 -5.71 8.66 -21.42
N ALA A 330 -4.92 9.74 -21.35
CA ALA A 330 -3.46 9.64 -21.23
C ALA A 330 -3.04 9.03 -19.88
N VAL A 331 -3.70 9.44 -18.80
CA VAL A 331 -3.45 8.90 -17.46
C VAL A 331 -3.84 7.44 -17.37
N GLN A 332 -4.97 7.04 -17.96
CA GLN A 332 -5.35 5.63 -18.01
C GLN A 332 -4.33 4.80 -18.81
N ALA A 333 -3.88 5.31 -19.96
CA ALA A 333 -2.84 4.64 -20.74
C ALA A 333 -1.50 4.53 -19.97
N PHE A 334 -1.17 5.54 -19.15
CA PHE A 334 -0.01 5.50 -18.26
C PHE A 334 -0.15 4.42 -17.18
N ILE A 335 -1.30 4.37 -16.50
CA ILE A 335 -1.62 3.36 -15.48
C ILE A 335 -1.52 1.94 -16.06
N ASP A 336 -2.03 1.75 -17.28
CA ASP A 336 -2.01 0.48 -17.99
C ASP A 336 -0.61 0.08 -18.51
N GLY A 337 0.40 0.94 -18.39
CA GLY A 337 1.74 0.72 -18.94
C GLY A 337 1.80 0.75 -20.48
N LYS A 338 0.81 1.40 -21.13
CA LYS A 338 0.67 1.47 -22.59
C LYS A 338 1.04 2.85 -23.16
N LEU A 339 1.32 3.83 -22.31
CA LEU A 339 1.72 5.17 -22.76
C LEU A 339 3.16 5.15 -23.28
N VAL A 340 3.34 5.49 -24.54
CA VAL A 340 4.65 5.54 -25.22
C VAL A 340 5.24 6.95 -25.08
N ASP A 341 6.54 7.03 -24.78
CA ASP A 341 7.28 8.30 -24.77
C ASP A 341 7.78 8.64 -26.19
N HIS A 342 7.13 9.62 -26.81
CA HIS A 342 7.43 10.11 -28.15
C HIS A 342 8.56 11.14 -28.13
N THR A 343 9.79 10.68 -27.95
CA THR A 343 10.99 11.54 -27.87
C THR A 343 11.22 12.39 -29.13
N GLU A 344 10.61 12.06 -30.26
CA GLU A 344 10.57 12.86 -31.48
C GLU A 344 9.80 14.20 -31.33
N LEU A 345 8.98 14.34 -30.30
CA LEU A 345 8.26 15.59 -29.96
C LEU A 345 9.12 16.58 -29.16
N LEU A 346 10.39 16.25 -28.92
CA LEU A 346 11.39 17.16 -28.38
C LEU A 346 11.76 18.23 -29.42
N HIS A 347 11.78 19.49 -29.00
CA HIS A 347 12.10 20.62 -29.88
C HIS A 347 13.16 21.58 -29.33
#